data_AF-A0A9P7K2P2-F1
#
_entry.id   AF-A0A9P7K2P2-F1
#
_cell.length_a   1.000
_cell.length_b   1.000
_cell.length_c   1.000
_cell.angle_alpha   90.00
_cell.angle_beta   90.00
_cell.angle_gamma   90.00
#
_symmetry.space_group_name_H-M   'P 1'
#
loop_
_entity.id
_entity.type
_entity.pdbx_description
1 polymer ?
#
loop_
_entity_poly.entity_id
_entity_poly.type
_entity_poly.pdbx_seq_one_letter_code
_entity_poly.pdbx_strand_id
1 'polypeptide(L)'
;PDLPQSSQDLKSQDTMFQMIEALNKSVEGLKEHVTDLETENATLKEWVTDLRTETTQLRLASHGNLEALRALRRRIRLDEARKLILAAWSPNNPDVCWNHFSAVYSTPAQMQVFISSSQVFRRPLTAEALDQVFHMHASIRAGGNFVAHEADQDLLRDAIEHATPYDMRALTTVWESVYNKDF
;
A
#
# COMPACT_ATOMS: atom_id res chain seq x y z
N PRO A 1 92.03 -27.72 -7.28
CA PRO A 1 91.58 -27.15 -5.99
C PRO A 1 90.22 -26.47 -6.18
N ASP A 2 89.18 -27.30 -6.31
CA ASP A 2 87.89 -26.89 -6.91
C ASP A 2 86.69 -27.15 -5.99
N LEU A 3 86.97 -27.41 -4.71
CA LEU A 3 85.98 -27.72 -3.67
C LEU A 3 85.08 -26.55 -3.19
N PRO A 4 85.42 -25.23 -3.30
CA PRO A 4 84.56 -24.19 -2.72
C PRO A 4 83.29 -23.91 -3.56
N GLN A 5 83.37 -24.05 -4.89
CA GLN A 5 82.26 -23.75 -5.81
C GLN A 5 81.02 -24.62 -5.51
N SER A 6 81.23 -25.95 -5.44
CA SER A 6 80.17 -26.92 -5.18
C SER A 6 79.44 -26.70 -3.84
N SER A 7 80.12 -26.15 -2.83
CA SER A 7 79.50 -25.82 -1.54
C SER A 7 78.63 -24.57 -1.60
N GLN A 8 78.93 -23.61 -2.48
CA GLN A 8 78.06 -22.45 -2.73
C GLN A 8 76.84 -22.82 -3.57
N ASP A 9 77.00 -23.70 -4.55
CA ASP A 9 75.89 -24.18 -5.38
C ASP A 9 74.87 -24.97 -4.54
N LEU A 10 75.33 -25.87 -3.67
CA LEU A 10 74.48 -26.61 -2.73
C LEU A 10 73.69 -25.67 -1.79
N LYS A 11 74.34 -24.66 -1.21
CA LYS A 11 73.65 -23.67 -0.35
C LYS A 11 72.61 -22.85 -1.11
N SER A 12 72.90 -22.51 -2.36
CA SER A 12 71.96 -21.79 -3.24
C SER A 12 70.74 -22.66 -3.57
N GLN A 13 70.97 -23.97 -3.78
CA GLN A 13 69.91 -24.95 -3.99
C GLN A 13 69.01 -25.13 -2.75
N ASP A 14 69.59 -25.24 -1.55
CA ASP A 14 68.83 -25.29 -0.29
C ASP A 14 67.93 -24.06 -0.10
N THR A 15 68.46 -22.85 -0.38
CA THR A 15 67.64 -21.62 -0.31
C THR A 15 66.50 -21.59 -1.32
N MET A 16 66.69 -22.17 -2.53
CA MET A 16 65.60 -22.29 -3.50
C MET A 16 64.53 -23.28 -3.03
N PHE A 17 64.90 -24.42 -2.44
CA PHE A 17 63.93 -25.35 -1.86
C PHE A 17 63.10 -24.70 -0.74
N GLN A 18 63.73 -23.98 0.18
CA GLN A 18 63.01 -23.26 1.25
C GLN A 18 62.05 -22.19 0.69
N MET A 19 62.43 -21.48 -0.37
CA MET A 19 61.52 -20.54 -1.06
C MET A 19 60.34 -21.26 -1.72
N ILE A 20 60.56 -22.42 -2.35
CA ILE A 20 59.49 -23.21 -2.97
C ILE A 20 58.50 -23.73 -1.91
N GLU A 21 58.98 -24.22 -0.76
CA GLU A 21 58.12 -24.63 0.36
C GLU A 21 57.30 -23.47 0.91
N ALA A 22 57.91 -22.30 1.12
CA ALA A 22 57.22 -21.10 1.59
C ALA A 22 56.15 -20.60 0.59
N LEU A 23 56.45 -20.67 -0.71
CA LEU A 23 55.49 -20.33 -1.77
C LEU A 23 54.34 -21.35 -1.83
N ASN A 24 54.62 -22.65 -1.75
CA ASN A 24 53.58 -23.69 -1.74
C ASN A 24 52.61 -23.49 -0.57
N LYS A 25 53.13 -23.28 0.65
CA LYS A 25 52.31 -22.99 1.82
C LYS A 25 51.47 -21.72 1.68
N SER A 26 52.02 -20.69 1.02
CA SER A 26 51.28 -19.45 0.72
C SER A 26 50.17 -19.68 -0.31
N VAL A 27 50.42 -20.52 -1.33
CA VAL A 27 49.42 -20.92 -2.34
C VAL A 27 48.31 -21.78 -1.72
N GLU A 28 48.62 -22.65 -0.76
CA GLU A 28 47.63 -23.42 -0.01
C GLU A 28 46.72 -22.52 0.82
N GLY A 29 47.28 -21.61 1.64
CA GLY A 29 46.48 -20.66 2.41
C GLY A 29 45.64 -19.71 1.54
N LEU A 30 46.13 -19.33 0.35
CA LEU A 30 45.34 -18.55 -0.62
C LEU A 30 44.18 -19.36 -1.22
N LYS A 31 44.34 -20.68 -1.43
CA LYS A 31 43.24 -21.54 -1.88
C LYS A 31 42.15 -21.67 -0.82
N GLU A 32 42.53 -21.88 0.44
CA GLU A 32 41.60 -21.94 1.57
C GLU A 32 40.80 -20.63 1.67
N HIS A 33 41.48 -19.48 1.62
CA HIS A 33 40.83 -18.17 1.67
C HIS A 33 39.90 -17.91 0.47
N VAL A 34 40.25 -18.40 -0.73
CA VAL A 34 39.35 -18.34 -1.90
C VAL A 34 38.11 -19.21 -1.69
N THR A 35 38.25 -20.43 -1.15
CA THR A 35 37.09 -21.28 -0.86
C THR A 35 36.19 -20.68 0.23
N ASP A 36 36.75 -20.06 1.27
CA ASP A 36 35.98 -19.36 2.29
C ASP A 36 35.16 -18.21 1.67
N LEU A 37 35.79 -17.36 0.86
CA LEU A 37 35.12 -16.26 0.15
C LEU A 37 34.07 -16.75 -0.86
N GLU A 38 34.27 -17.91 -1.50
CA GLU A 38 33.26 -18.52 -2.37
C GLU A 38 32.02 -18.97 -1.57
N THR A 39 32.21 -19.54 -0.37
CA THR A 39 31.10 -19.92 0.52
C THR A 39 30.35 -18.71 1.06
N GLU A 40 31.05 -17.66 1.53
CA GLU A 40 30.43 -16.42 2.00
C GLU A 40 29.63 -15.75 0.87
N ASN A 41 30.18 -15.69 -0.34
CA ASN A 41 29.52 -15.15 -1.52
C ASN A 41 28.28 -15.97 -1.93
N ALA A 42 28.27 -17.29 -1.71
CA ALA A 42 27.08 -18.13 -1.90
C ALA A 42 25.98 -17.78 -0.88
N THR A 43 26.31 -17.69 0.41
CA THR A 43 25.36 -17.29 1.48
C THR A 43 24.82 -15.87 1.27
N LEU A 44 25.67 -14.91 0.89
CA LEU A 44 25.24 -13.54 0.58
C LEU A 44 24.27 -13.49 -0.62
N LYS A 45 24.45 -14.35 -1.63
CA LYS A 45 23.50 -14.45 -2.76
C LYS A 45 22.14 -14.97 -2.30
N GLU A 46 22.12 -15.98 -1.43
CA GLU A 46 20.90 -16.56 -0.85
C GLU A 46 20.12 -15.50 -0.04
N TRP A 47 20.80 -14.78 0.86
CA TRP A 47 20.18 -13.68 1.62
C TRP A 47 19.66 -12.55 0.72
N VAL A 48 20.36 -12.22 -0.37
CA VAL A 48 19.89 -11.23 -1.36
C VAL A 48 18.66 -11.75 -2.12
N THR A 49 18.53 -13.05 -2.38
CA THR A 49 17.29 -13.60 -2.96
C THR A 49 16.14 -13.56 -1.97
N ASP A 50 16.37 -13.93 -0.71
CA ASP A 50 15.32 -13.94 0.33
C ASP A 50 14.77 -12.54 0.58
N LEU A 51 15.65 -11.55 0.82
CA LEU A 51 15.27 -10.14 1.01
C LEU A 51 14.50 -9.57 -0.19
N ARG A 52 14.80 -10.02 -1.42
CA ARG A 52 14.02 -9.64 -2.61
C ARG A 52 12.60 -10.22 -2.58
N THR A 53 12.44 -11.47 -2.13
CA THR A 53 11.11 -12.09 -2.00
C THR A 53 10.28 -11.48 -0.86
N GLU A 54 10.89 -11.17 0.28
CA GLU A 54 10.22 -10.45 1.36
C GLU A 54 9.79 -9.06 0.89
N THR A 55 10.67 -8.33 0.19
CA THR A 55 10.35 -7.01 -0.38
C THR A 55 9.17 -7.05 -1.37
N THR A 56 9.04 -8.10 -2.19
CA THR A 56 7.87 -8.20 -3.10
C THR A 56 6.59 -8.56 -2.35
N GLN A 57 6.65 -9.44 -1.34
CA GLN A 57 5.51 -9.75 -0.48
C GLN A 57 5.01 -8.52 0.30
N LEU A 58 5.92 -7.75 0.91
CA LEU A 58 5.58 -6.52 1.62
C LEU A 58 4.94 -5.46 0.70
N ARG A 59 5.40 -5.36 -0.55
CA ARG A 59 4.77 -4.47 -1.56
C ARG A 59 3.35 -4.89 -1.91
N LEU A 60 3.10 -6.20 -2.08
CA LEU A 60 1.75 -6.73 -2.35
C LEU A 60 0.81 -6.49 -1.15
N ALA A 61 1.27 -6.75 0.08
CA ALA A 61 0.49 -6.50 1.29
C ALA A 61 0.18 -5.00 1.47
N SER A 62 1.16 -4.13 1.24
CA SER A 62 0.98 -2.67 1.26
C SER A 62 -0.04 -2.19 0.21
N HIS A 63 -0.01 -2.76 -0.99
CA HIS A 63 -0.99 -2.46 -2.03
C HIS A 63 -2.42 -2.85 -1.61
N GLY A 64 -2.62 -4.05 -1.08
CA GLY A 64 -3.93 -4.49 -0.58
C GLY A 64 -4.45 -3.63 0.59
N ASN A 65 -3.57 -3.20 1.49
CA ASN A 65 -3.91 -2.27 2.57
C ASN A 65 -4.36 -0.89 2.02
N LEU A 66 -3.69 -0.38 0.98
CA LEU A 66 -4.06 0.87 0.33
C LEU A 66 -5.44 0.78 -0.35
N GLU A 67 -5.76 -0.34 -1.00
CA GLU A 67 -7.09 -0.58 -1.59
C GLU A 67 -8.20 -0.66 -0.53
N ALA A 68 -7.96 -1.38 0.57
CA ALA A 68 -8.91 -1.48 1.69
C ALA A 68 -9.20 -0.10 2.31
N LEU A 69 -8.16 0.70 2.51
CA LEU A 69 -8.24 2.06 3.05
C LEU A 69 -8.95 3.04 2.07
N ARG A 70 -8.70 2.93 0.76
CA ARG A 70 -9.48 3.64 -0.27
C ARG A 70 -10.97 3.28 -0.23
N ALA A 71 -11.30 2.00 -0.10
CA ALA A 71 -12.68 1.53 -0.03
C ALA A 71 -13.41 2.04 1.24
N LEU A 72 -12.75 2.00 2.39
CA LEU A 72 -13.28 2.50 3.66
C LEU A 72 -13.57 4.01 3.59
N ARG A 73 -12.62 4.81 3.08
CA ARG A 73 -12.78 6.27 2.94
C ARG A 73 -13.86 6.67 1.95
N ARG A 74 -13.91 6.00 0.78
CA ARG A 74 -15.01 6.15 -0.21
C ARG A 74 -16.35 5.96 0.47
N ARG A 75 -16.50 4.92 1.29
CA ARG A 75 -17.75 4.68 1.99
C ARG A 75 -18.11 5.83 2.93
N ILE A 76 -17.18 6.32 3.74
CA ILE A 76 -17.51 7.35 4.74
C ILE A 76 -18.06 8.61 4.04
N ARG A 77 -17.48 9.01 2.90
CA ARG A 77 -18.04 10.07 2.03
C ARG A 77 -19.51 9.84 1.68
N LEU A 78 -19.86 8.63 1.26
CA LEU A 78 -21.21 8.27 0.84
C LEU A 78 -22.16 8.24 2.04
N ASP A 79 -21.72 7.75 3.21
CA ASP A 79 -22.53 7.74 4.42
C ASP A 79 -22.79 9.16 4.97
N GLU A 80 -21.86 10.12 4.83
CA GLU A 80 -22.14 11.55 5.13
C GLU A 80 -23.21 12.15 4.21
N ALA A 81 -23.15 11.88 2.90
CA ALA A 81 -24.20 12.31 1.98
C ALA A 81 -25.57 11.72 2.36
N ARG A 82 -25.61 10.44 2.75
CA ARG A 82 -26.84 9.77 3.22
C ARG A 82 -27.38 10.39 4.50
N LYS A 83 -26.53 10.76 5.47
CA LYS A 83 -26.98 11.45 6.70
C LYS A 83 -27.72 12.74 6.37
N LEU A 84 -27.19 13.57 5.47
CA LEU A 84 -27.84 14.82 5.04
C LEU A 84 -29.19 14.55 4.34
N ILE A 85 -29.26 13.54 3.47
CA ILE A 85 -30.50 13.11 2.81
C ILE A 85 -31.55 12.63 3.82
N LEU A 86 -31.14 11.81 4.80
CA LEU A 86 -32.02 11.30 5.86
C LEU A 86 -32.51 12.41 6.79
N ALA A 87 -31.64 13.34 7.17
CA ALA A 87 -31.99 14.50 7.98
C ALA A 87 -33.00 15.42 7.27
N ALA A 88 -32.88 15.59 5.95
CA ALA A 88 -33.86 16.34 5.16
C ALA A 88 -35.18 15.57 4.96
N TRP A 89 -35.13 14.23 4.86
CA TRP A 89 -36.32 13.39 4.64
C TRP A 89 -37.16 13.21 5.90
N SER A 90 -36.52 13.07 7.07
CA SER A 90 -37.20 12.85 8.34
C SER A 90 -36.53 13.62 9.49
N PRO A 91 -36.59 14.97 9.47
CA PRO A 91 -35.85 15.83 10.41
C PRO A 91 -36.20 15.62 11.89
N ASN A 92 -37.38 15.07 12.17
CA ASN A 92 -37.87 14.81 13.53
C ASN A 92 -37.75 13.35 13.98
N ASN A 93 -37.14 12.47 13.16
CA ASN A 93 -37.05 11.04 13.45
C ASN A 93 -35.58 10.56 13.48
N PRO A 94 -34.96 10.40 14.66
CA PRO A 94 -33.57 9.95 14.76
C PRO A 94 -33.38 8.47 14.40
N ASP A 95 -34.45 7.65 14.45
CA ASP A 95 -34.42 6.23 14.14
C ASP A 95 -34.57 5.93 12.62
N VAL A 96 -34.57 6.98 11.79
CA VAL A 96 -34.63 6.86 10.34
C VAL A 96 -33.34 6.24 9.79
N CYS A 97 -33.46 5.24 8.91
CA CYS A 97 -32.33 4.56 8.32
C CYS A 97 -32.40 4.53 6.79
N TRP A 98 -31.24 4.31 6.14
CA TRP A 98 -31.14 4.31 4.68
C TRP A 98 -32.07 3.29 4.01
N ASN A 99 -32.30 2.13 4.65
CA ASN A 99 -33.21 1.11 4.11
C ASN A 99 -34.64 1.65 4.00
N HIS A 100 -35.14 2.36 5.01
CA HIS A 100 -36.48 2.97 4.98
C HIS A 100 -36.60 4.02 3.86
N PHE A 101 -35.57 4.87 3.69
CA PHE A 101 -35.53 5.84 2.60
C PHE A 101 -35.52 5.15 1.21
N SER A 102 -34.65 4.16 1.02
CA SER A 102 -34.52 3.42 -0.25
C SER A 102 -35.76 2.59 -0.61
N ALA A 103 -36.57 2.18 0.39
CA ALA A 103 -37.84 1.52 0.15
C ALA A 103 -38.90 2.48 -0.41
N VAL A 104 -38.86 3.77 -0.02
CA VAL A 104 -39.76 4.82 -0.51
C VAL A 104 -39.28 5.40 -1.85
N TYR A 105 -37.97 5.59 -2.00
CA TYR A 105 -37.33 6.06 -3.23
C TYR A 105 -36.53 4.92 -3.86
N SER A 106 -37.19 4.01 -4.55
CA SER A 106 -36.59 2.77 -5.07
C SER A 106 -35.64 2.94 -6.27
N THR A 107 -35.40 4.17 -6.73
CA THR A 107 -34.51 4.48 -7.87
C THR A 107 -33.70 5.76 -7.66
N PRO A 108 -32.50 5.88 -8.26
CA PRO A 108 -31.72 7.12 -8.25
C PRO A 108 -32.49 8.32 -8.80
N ALA A 109 -33.36 8.12 -9.80
CA ALA A 109 -34.17 9.18 -10.39
C ALA A 109 -35.21 9.76 -9.40
N GLN A 110 -35.90 8.91 -8.65
CA GLN A 110 -36.84 9.35 -7.60
C GLN A 110 -36.11 10.06 -6.46
N MET A 111 -34.95 9.53 -6.05
CA MET A 111 -34.07 10.16 -5.06
C MET A 111 -33.57 11.54 -5.54
N GLN A 112 -33.21 11.69 -6.82
CA GLN A 112 -32.78 12.97 -7.37
C GLN A 112 -33.89 14.02 -7.37
N VAL A 113 -35.14 13.62 -7.67
CA VAL A 113 -36.31 14.51 -7.52
C VAL A 113 -36.45 14.97 -6.08
N PHE A 114 -36.38 14.07 -5.10
CA PHE A 114 -36.44 14.42 -3.67
C PHE A 114 -35.31 15.35 -3.22
N ILE A 115 -34.06 15.06 -3.60
CA ILE A 115 -32.88 15.86 -3.27
C ILE A 115 -33.02 17.28 -3.80
N SER A 116 -33.48 17.40 -5.04
CA SER A 116 -33.68 18.69 -5.71
C SER A 116 -34.85 19.47 -5.11
N SER A 117 -35.98 18.82 -4.83
CA SER A 117 -37.17 19.49 -4.29
C SER A 117 -36.98 19.96 -2.85
N SER A 118 -36.25 19.17 -2.04
CA SER A 118 -36.03 19.44 -0.62
C SER A 118 -34.77 20.27 -0.36
N GLN A 119 -34.07 20.71 -1.41
CA GLN A 119 -32.83 21.49 -1.37
C GLN A 119 -31.74 20.90 -0.45
N VAL A 120 -31.63 19.56 -0.45
CA VAL A 120 -30.75 18.80 0.47
C VAL A 120 -29.29 19.22 0.35
N PHE A 121 -28.84 19.46 -0.88
CA PHE A 121 -27.49 19.94 -1.18
C PHE A 121 -27.58 21.28 -1.91
N ARG A 122 -26.72 22.22 -1.52
CA ARG A 122 -26.58 23.52 -2.20
C ARG A 122 -25.96 23.40 -3.60
N ARG A 123 -25.15 22.35 -3.83
CA ARG A 123 -24.66 21.93 -5.14
C ARG A 123 -25.31 20.58 -5.49
N PRO A 124 -25.95 20.42 -6.65
CA PRO A 124 -26.57 19.15 -7.02
C PRO A 124 -25.51 18.06 -7.23
N LEU A 125 -25.81 16.84 -6.79
CA LEU A 125 -24.99 15.67 -7.12
C LEU A 125 -25.13 15.35 -8.62
N THR A 126 -24.06 14.86 -9.26
CA THR A 126 -24.11 14.31 -10.62
C THR A 126 -24.79 12.94 -10.63
N ALA A 127 -25.15 12.44 -11.82
CA ALA A 127 -25.73 11.11 -11.99
C ALA A 127 -24.85 10.01 -11.38
N GLU A 128 -23.53 10.07 -11.57
CA GLU A 128 -22.58 9.08 -11.03
C GLU A 128 -22.46 9.18 -9.50
N ALA A 129 -22.49 10.40 -8.95
CA ALA A 129 -22.49 10.60 -7.50
C ALA A 129 -23.78 10.09 -6.85
N LEU A 130 -24.94 10.33 -7.47
CA LEU A 130 -26.24 9.81 -7.03
C LEU A 130 -26.27 8.29 -7.04
N ASP A 131 -25.79 7.68 -8.12
CA ASP A 131 -25.69 6.22 -8.27
C ASP A 131 -24.84 5.59 -7.16
N GLN A 132 -23.66 6.17 -6.88
CA GLN A 132 -22.78 5.71 -5.79
C GLN A 132 -23.41 5.91 -4.40
N VAL A 133 -24.11 7.02 -4.13
CA VAL A 133 -24.82 7.24 -2.86
C VAL A 133 -26.01 6.28 -2.73
N PHE A 134 -26.68 5.96 -3.83
CA PHE A 134 -27.83 5.06 -3.87
C PHE A 134 -27.45 3.60 -3.57
N HIS A 135 -26.38 3.09 -4.18
CA HIS A 135 -26.06 1.66 -4.13
C HIS A 135 -25.62 1.12 -2.75
N MET A 136 -26.19 -0.03 -2.37
CA MET A 136 -25.99 -0.70 -1.06
C MET A 136 -24.60 -1.31 -0.82
N HIS A 137 -23.64 -1.21 -1.75
CA HIS A 137 -22.28 -1.77 -1.58
C HIS A 137 -21.42 -1.04 -0.53
N ALA A 138 -21.94 0.04 0.06
CA ALA A 138 -21.38 0.66 1.25
C ALA A 138 -21.82 -0.09 2.52
N SER A 139 -21.31 -1.33 2.64
CA SER A 139 -21.83 -2.37 3.54
C SER A 139 -20.75 -3.21 4.25
N ILE A 140 -19.67 -2.55 4.71
CA ILE A 140 -18.97 -2.98 5.94
C ILE A 140 -20.04 -3.28 7.01
N ARG A 141 -20.01 -4.50 7.53
CA ARG A 141 -20.89 -5.06 8.56
C ARG A 141 -20.69 -4.31 9.88
N ALA A 142 -21.77 -4.11 10.64
CA ALA A 142 -21.73 -3.36 11.90
C ALA A 142 -20.71 -3.89 12.95
N GLY A 143 -20.32 -5.17 12.87
CA GLY A 143 -19.33 -5.77 13.79
C GLY A 143 -17.86 -5.37 13.59
N GLY A 144 -17.52 -4.59 12.55
CA GLY A 144 -16.13 -4.18 12.27
C GLY A 144 -15.71 -2.80 12.78
N ASN A 145 -16.66 -1.94 13.14
CA ASN A 145 -16.43 -0.48 13.28
C ASN A 145 -16.25 0.00 14.74
N PHE A 146 -15.54 -0.75 15.58
CA PHE A 146 -15.11 -0.25 16.90
C PHE A 146 -13.98 0.78 16.84
N VAL A 147 -13.39 1.01 15.65
CA VAL A 147 -12.38 2.06 15.38
C VAL A 147 -12.77 2.89 14.16
N ALA A 148 -14.05 3.25 14.06
CA ALA A 148 -14.46 4.35 13.18
C ALA A 148 -14.09 5.67 13.88
N HIS A 149 -12.88 6.17 13.65
CA HIS A 149 -12.55 7.56 13.96
C HIS A 149 -13.58 8.48 13.29
N GLU A 150 -13.97 9.57 13.96
CA GLU A 150 -14.68 10.65 13.28
C GLU A 150 -13.84 11.09 12.08
N ALA A 151 -14.43 11.00 10.89
CA ALA A 151 -13.67 11.16 9.66
C ALA A 151 -13.46 12.65 9.40
N ASP A 152 -12.27 13.11 9.79
CA ASP A 152 -11.82 14.46 9.55
C ASP A 152 -11.94 14.83 8.06
N GLN A 153 -12.20 16.10 7.79
CA GLN A 153 -12.30 16.66 6.45
C GLN A 153 -11.04 16.37 5.63
N ASP A 154 -9.86 16.27 6.28
CA ASP A 154 -8.57 15.95 5.67
C ASP A 154 -8.44 14.47 5.29
N LEU A 155 -8.83 13.54 6.18
CA LEU A 155 -8.93 12.09 5.89
C LEU A 155 -9.85 11.83 4.69
N LEU A 156 -10.87 12.66 4.56
CA LEU A 156 -11.83 12.61 3.47
C LEU A 156 -11.27 13.30 2.21
N ARG A 157 -10.42 14.32 2.31
CA ARG A 157 -9.75 14.96 1.15
C ARG A 157 -8.80 13.98 0.45
N ASP A 158 -7.95 13.34 1.24
CA ASP A 158 -7.01 12.29 0.85
C ASP A 158 -7.71 11.09 0.16
N ALA A 159 -9.01 10.87 0.44
CA ALA A 159 -9.83 9.86 -0.25
C ALA A 159 -10.02 10.12 -1.75
N ILE A 160 -10.03 11.39 -2.17
CA ILE A 160 -10.26 11.81 -3.55
C ILE A 160 -8.94 11.89 -4.31
N GLU A 161 -7.88 12.41 -3.69
CA GLU A 161 -6.51 12.44 -4.25
C GLU A 161 -5.99 11.03 -4.60
N HIS A 162 -6.54 10.00 -3.96
CA HIS A 162 -6.19 8.60 -4.18
C HIS A 162 -7.34 7.75 -4.78
N ALA A 163 -8.41 8.37 -5.28
CA ALA A 163 -9.48 7.69 -5.99
C ALA A 163 -9.06 7.27 -7.42
N THR A 164 -9.78 6.31 -8.02
CA THR A 164 -9.63 6.06 -9.47
C THR A 164 -10.19 7.26 -10.26
N PRO A 165 -9.79 7.50 -11.51
CA PRO A 165 -10.32 8.63 -12.29
C PRO A 165 -11.85 8.67 -12.43
N TYR A 166 -12.50 7.49 -12.41
CA TYR A 166 -13.95 7.36 -12.40
C TYR A 166 -14.56 7.78 -11.05
N ASP A 167 -14.00 7.25 -9.95
CA ASP A 167 -14.49 7.52 -8.60
C ASP A 167 -14.17 8.94 -8.13
N MET A 168 -13.04 9.50 -8.56
CA MET A 168 -12.57 10.83 -8.21
C MET A 168 -13.64 11.88 -8.51
N ARG A 169 -14.23 11.85 -9.73
CA ARG A 169 -15.28 12.80 -10.13
C ARG A 169 -16.52 12.72 -9.23
N ALA A 170 -16.98 11.51 -8.97
CA ALA A 170 -18.17 11.29 -8.12
C ALA A 170 -17.89 11.73 -6.67
N LEU A 171 -16.73 11.37 -6.11
CA LEU A 171 -16.35 11.71 -4.74
C LEU A 171 -16.02 13.20 -4.56
N THR A 172 -15.43 13.87 -5.56
CA THR A 172 -15.31 15.33 -5.62
C THR A 172 -16.68 15.97 -5.57
N THR A 173 -17.62 15.53 -6.41
CA THR A 173 -18.99 16.08 -6.39
C THR A 173 -19.67 15.86 -5.02
N VAL A 174 -19.54 14.66 -4.44
CA VAL A 174 -20.03 14.37 -3.09
C VAL A 174 -19.37 15.28 -2.04
N TRP A 175 -18.06 15.57 -2.14
CA TRP A 175 -17.41 16.58 -1.30
C TRP A 175 -18.15 17.90 -1.40
N GLU A 176 -18.13 18.47 -2.60
CA GLU A 176 -18.57 19.83 -2.87
C GLU A 176 -20.04 20.04 -2.47
N SER A 177 -20.87 19.02 -2.64
CA SER A 177 -22.25 19.00 -2.17
C SER A 177 -22.39 18.91 -0.63
N VAL A 178 -21.61 18.06 0.03
CA VAL A 178 -21.75 17.77 1.47
C VAL A 178 -21.30 18.93 2.36
N TYR A 179 -20.14 19.56 2.12
CA TYR A 179 -19.69 20.70 2.94
C TYR A 179 -19.69 22.05 2.21
N ASN A 180 -20.19 22.12 0.97
CA ASN A 180 -20.37 23.37 0.22
C ASN A 180 -19.07 24.21 0.09
N LYS A 181 -17.97 23.56 -0.31
CA LYS A 181 -16.69 24.19 -0.70
C LYS A 181 -16.16 23.50 -1.96
N ASP A 182 -15.35 24.19 -2.74
CA ASP A 182 -14.60 23.58 -3.84
C ASP A 182 -13.50 22.64 -3.30
N PHE A 183 -13.08 21.66 -4.10
CA PHE A 183 -12.08 20.65 -3.72
C PHE A 183 -10.62 21.11 -3.83
#